data_AF-A0A7J4AYV9-F1
#
_entry.id   AF-A0A7J4AYV9-F1
#
_cell.length_a   1.000
_cell.length_b   1.000
_cell.length_c   1.000
_cell.angle_alpha   90.00
_cell.angle_beta   90.00
_cell.angle_gamma   90.00
#
_symmetry.space_group_name_H-M   'P 1'
#
loop_
_entity.id
_entity.type
_entity.pdbx_description
1 polymer ?
#
loop_
_entity_poly.entity_id
_entity_poly.type
_entity_poly.pdbx_seq_one_letter_code
_entity_poly.pdbx_strand_id
1 'polypeptide(L)' 'MRPRLLGFKPGVMVFIPSSAVPRSLGCEPIYMGYDEYEAFRLTYYEKLNQEEAAKRMGVSRGTLWRCL' A
#
# COMPACT_ATOMS: atom_id res chain seq x y z
N MET A 1 -5.96 2.74 -17.61
CA MET A 1 -4.73 2.50 -16.81
C MET A 1 -4.08 1.21 -17.30
N ARG A 2 -2.75 1.09 -17.31
CA ARG A 2 -2.11 -0.23 -17.56
C ARG A 2 -2.41 -1.18 -16.40
N PRO A 3 -2.64 -2.47 -16.65
CA PRO A 3 -2.81 -3.46 -15.58
C PRO A 3 -1.53 -3.53 -14.73
N ARG A 4 -1.69 -3.78 -13.43
CA ARG A 4 -0.60 -3.94 -12.48
C ARG A 4 -0.82 -5.14 -11.60
N LEU A 5 0.28 -5.78 -11.19
CA LEU A 5 0.27 -7.03 -10.44
C LEU A 5 0.19 -6.75 -8.95
N LEU A 6 -0.66 -7.51 -8.26
CA LEU A 6 -0.72 -7.57 -6.81
C LEU A 6 -0.11 -8.90 -6.37
N GLY A 7 0.75 -8.89 -5.34
CA GLY A 7 1.32 -10.12 -4.79
C GLY A 7 0.28 -11.03 -4.13
N PHE A 8 -0.85 -10.48 -3.70
CA PHE A 8 -2.01 -11.22 -3.21
C PHE A 8 -3.28 -10.35 -3.31
N LYS A 9 -4.46 -10.96 -3.14
CA LYS A 9 -5.73 -10.23 -3.02
C LYS A 9 -6.03 -10.00 -1.53
N PRO A 10 -5.80 -8.80 -0.98
CA PRO A 10 -6.14 -8.53 0.41
C PRO A 10 -7.66 -8.62 0.62
N GLY A 11 -8.05 -9.21 1.76
CA GLY A 11 -9.41 -9.10 2.28
C GLY A 11 -9.67 -7.70 2.84
N VAL A 12 -10.81 -7.50 3.50
CA VAL A 12 -11.05 -6.26 4.25
C VAL A 12 -10.04 -6.22 5.41
N MET A 13 -9.14 -5.23 5.37
CA MET A 13 -8.08 -5.04 6.35
C MET A 13 -8.20 -3.64 6.95
N VAL A 14 -8.24 -3.55 8.28
CA VAL A 14 -8.27 -2.28 9.01
C VAL A 14 -7.08 -2.26 9.97
N PHE A 15 -6.24 -1.25 9.84
CA PHE A 15 -5.11 -1.03 10.73
C PHE A 15 -5.45 0.11 11.68
N ILE A 16 -5.44 -0.18 12.97
CA ILE A 16 -5.72 0.80 14.03
C ILE A 16 -4.45 0.90 14.88
N PRO A 17 -3.88 2.11 15.08
CA PRO A 17 -2.77 2.28 16.00
C PRO A 17 -3.13 1.73 17.38
N SER A 18 -2.31 0.80 17.89
CA SER A 18 -2.45 0.31 19.26
C SER A 18 -2.05 1.43 20.22
N SER A 19 -3.04 2.06 20.84
CA SER A 19 -2.85 3.13 21.83
C SER A 19 -3.37 2.64 23.18
N ALA A 20 -2.63 2.91 24.25
CA ALA A 20 -3.04 2.59 25.62
C ALA A 20 -4.34 3.32 26.03
N VAL A 21 -4.65 4.43 25.36
CA VAL A 21 -5.92 5.16 25.49
C VAL A 21 -6.79 4.82 24.29
N PRO A 22 -8.08 4.44 24.46
CA PRO A 22 -9.00 4.26 23.35
C PRO A 22 -9.12 5.61 22.62
N ARG A 23 -8.41 5.77 21.50
CA ARG A 23 -8.64 6.91 20.63
C ARG A 23 -10.03 6.72 20.05
N SER A 24 -10.89 7.71 20.19
CA SER A 24 -12.23 7.67 19.63
C SER A 24 -12.14 7.35 18.13
N LEU A 25 -13.05 6.50 17.65
CA LEU A 25 -13.28 6.17 16.23
C LEU A 25 -13.64 7.38 15.35
N GLY A 26 -13.49 8.62 15.86
CA GLY A 26 -13.83 9.87 15.19
C GLY A 26 -12.74 10.45 14.30
N CYS A 27 -11.57 9.80 14.18
CA CYS A 27 -10.63 10.15 13.12
C CYS A 27 -11.10 9.52 11.81
N GLU A 28 -11.21 10.32 10.75
CA GLU A 28 -11.51 9.80 9.42
C GLU A 28 -10.41 8.80 9.00
N PRO A 29 -10.77 7.58 8.58
CA PRO A 29 -9.79 6.60 8.14
C PRO A 29 -9.18 7.03 6.81
N ILE A 30 -7.91 6.69 6.61
CA ILE A 30 -7.29 6.76 5.29
C ILE A 30 -7.70 5.49 4.53
N TYR A 31 -8.39 5.68 3.40
CA TYR A 31 -8.68 4.59 2.47
C TYR A 31 -7.51 4.42 1.53
N MET A 32 -7.13 3.17 1.29
CA MET A 32 -6.02 2.82 0.41
C MET A 32 -6.53 1.82 -0.64
N GLY A 33 -6.31 2.14 -1.91
CA GLY A 33 -6.54 1.23 -3.03
C GLY A 33 -5.60 0.04 -2.99
N TYR A 34 -5.94 -1.02 -3.74
CA TYR A 34 -5.10 -2.22 -3.77
C TYR A 34 -3.70 -1.96 -4.32
N ASP A 35 -3.58 -1.05 -5.27
CA ASP A 35 -2.32 -0.65 -5.87
C ASP A 35 -1.47 0.22 -4.95
N GLU A 36 -2.11 1.14 -4.23
CA GLU A 36 -1.46 1.94 -3.18
C GLU A 36 -0.94 1.04 -2.05
N TYR A 37 -1.76 0.07 -1.62
CA TYR A 37 -1.36 -0.89 -0.59
C TYR A 37 -0.19 -1.77 -1.05
N GLU A 38 -0.23 -2.31 -2.25
CA GLU A 38 0.86 -3.14 -2.77
C GLU A 38 2.16 -2.32 -2.93
N ALA A 39 2.07 -1.09 -3.44
CA ALA A 39 3.21 -0.19 -3.53
C ALA A 39 3.79 0.09 -2.14
N PHE A 40 2.94 0.43 -1.16
CA PHE A 40 3.36 0.67 0.21
C PHE A 40 4.03 -0.57 0.82
N ARG A 41 3.42 -1.75 0.67
CA ARG A 41 3.91 -3.03 1.19
C ARG A 41 5.28 -3.36 0.62
N LEU A 42 5.45 -3.34 -0.70
CA LEU A 42 6.72 -3.67 -1.33
C LEU A 42 7.84 -2.71 -0.94
N THR A 43 7.54 -1.41 -0.88
CA THR A 43 8.57 -0.38 -0.67
C THR A 43 8.90 -0.18 0.82
N TYR A 44 7.89 -0.03 1.67
CA TYR A 44 8.10 0.30 3.09
C TYR A 44 8.16 -0.92 4.00
N TYR A 45 7.39 -1.97 3.71
CA TYR A 45 7.36 -3.18 4.54
C TYR A 45 8.40 -4.21 4.09
N GLU A 46 8.43 -4.58 2.81
CA GLU A 46 9.42 -5.53 2.25
C GLU A 46 10.78 -4.91 1.94
N LYS A 47 10.91 -3.57 2.08
CA LYS A 47 12.16 -2.82 1.89
C LYS A 47 12.78 -2.94 0.50
N LEU A 48 11.96 -3.22 -0.52
CA LEU A 48 12.42 -3.18 -1.91
C LEU A 48 12.67 -1.72 -2.33
N ASN A 49 13.66 -1.51 -3.19
CA ASN A 49 13.81 -0.20 -3.81
C ASN A 49 12.70 0.05 -4.85
N GLN A 50 12.53 1.30 -5.29
CA GLN A 50 11.45 1.67 -6.22
C GLN A 50 11.52 0.93 -7.56
N GLU A 51 12.71 0.54 -8.01
CA GLU A 51 12.89 -0.16 -9.27
C GLU A 51 12.45 -1.63 -9.16
N GLU A 52 12.83 -2.29 -8.07
CA GLU A 52 12.40 -3.64 -7.71
C GLU A 52 10.88 -3.73 -7.49
N ALA A 53 10.32 -2.79 -6.72
CA ALA A 53 8.88 -2.75 -6.47
C ALA A 53 8.08 -2.50 -7.75
N ALA A 54 8.52 -1.55 -8.59
CA ALA A 54 7.88 -1.27 -9.89
C ALA A 54 7.93 -2.48 -10.81
N LYS A 55 9.08 -3.17 -10.87
CA LYS A 55 9.24 -4.42 -11.63
C LYS A 55 8.28 -5.50 -11.13
N ARG A 56 8.14 -5.66 -9.82
CA ARG A 56 7.25 -6.66 -9.20
C ARG A 56 5.77 -6.37 -9.46
N MET A 57 5.39 -5.10 -9.51
CA MET A 57 4.04 -4.66 -9.89
C MET A 57 3.81 -4.64 -11.42
N GLY A 58 4.84 -4.86 -12.24
CA GLY A 58 4.74 -4.81 -13.70
C GLY A 58 4.48 -3.38 -14.25
N VAL A 59 4.95 -2.35 -13.54
CA VAL A 59 4.72 -0.94 -13.91
C VAL A 59 6.03 -0.15 -14.02
N SER A 60 5.95 1.10 -14.52
CA SER A 60 7.12 2.00 -14.51
C SER A 60 7.35 2.61 -13.13
N ARG A 61 8.59 3.04 -12.83
CA ARG A 61 8.92 3.75 -11.58
C ARG A 61 8.01 4.96 -11.32
N GLY A 62 7.74 5.76 -12.35
CA GLY A 62 6.81 6.91 -12.22
C GLY A 62 5.36 6.50 -11.99
N THR A 63 4.96 5.28 -12.35
CA THR A 63 3.64 4.74 -12.04
C THR A 63 3.56 4.22 -10.60
N LEU A 64 4.63 3.57 -10.13
CA LEU A 64 4.78 3.20 -8.71
C LEU A 64 4.73 4.45 -7.82
N TRP A 65 5.45 5.52 -8.19
CA TRP A 65 5.49 6.77 -7.43
C TRP A 65 4.12 7.43 -7.25
N ARG A 66 3.19 7.30 -8.21
CA ARG A 66 1.82 7.83 -8.07
C ARG A 66 0.94 6.98 -7.14
N CYS A 67 1.37 5.80 -6.76
CA CYS A 67 0.70 4.92 -5.80
C CYS A 67 1.25 5.08 -4.37
N LEU A 68 2.36 5.80 -4.19
CA LEU A 68 2.97 6.11 -2.89
C LEU A 68 2.54 7.52 -2.46
#